data_AF-A0A1Y0VRQ8-F1
#
_entry.id   AF-A0A1Y0VRQ8-F1
#
_cell.length_a   1.000
_cell.length_b   1.000
_cell.length_c   1.000
_cell.angle_alpha   90.00
_cell.angle_beta   90.00
_cell.angle_gamma   90.00
#
_symmetry.space_group_name_H-M   'P 1'
#
loop_
_entity.id
_entity.type
_entity.pdbx_description
1 polymer ?
#
loop_
_entity_poly.entity_id
_entity_poly.type
_entity_poly.pdbx_seq_one_letter_code
_entity_poly.pdbx_strand_id
1 'polypeptide(L)'
;MAENKKRVSIGLTDKQYELVEKLAKEKGFSKSAIFVLALEEYSRKESEQKISENSFPSRIRVPTNACSVKVIITNGKRKARYFTFLLYPESIPQDWQTKLEALGVPIAISPLHDKDLSSVEGQKYKKAHYHVIYISKNPVTAESVRLKIKRALGDKSVAKVQIVVQSMENMYLYLTHESKDAIAKNKHKYSKRDITLLNNFDIDRYITLDVEDKDDMLNDVCDLIDDHNLANMRELRRFVKLHGVEYGLPSMKL
;
A
#
# COMPACT_ATOMS: atom_id res chain seq x y z
N MET A 1 -37.95 -18.70 -3.80
CA MET A 1 -37.01 -18.12 -4.78
C MET A 1 -35.68 -17.92 -4.08
N ALA A 2 -34.56 -18.34 -4.68
CA ALA A 2 -33.25 -18.21 -4.02
C ALA A 2 -32.86 -16.73 -3.94
N GLU A 3 -32.77 -16.18 -2.73
CA GLU A 3 -32.35 -14.78 -2.53
C GLU A 3 -30.90 -14.58 -2.98
N ASN A 4 -30.70 -13.54 -3.78
CA ASN A 4 -29.41 -13.22 -4.38
C ASN A 4 -28.48 -12.65 -3.30
N LYS A 5 -27.50 -13.43 -2.85
CA LYS A 5 -26.59 -13.03 -1.76
C LYS A 5 -25.63 -11.93 -2.23
N LYS A 6 -25.69 -10.77 -1.59
CA LYS A 6 -24.75 -9.65 -1.85
C LYS A 6 -23.57 -9.70 -0.88
N ARG A 7 -22.36 -9.39 -1.36
CA ARG A 7 -21.12 -9.37 -0.57
C ARG A 7 -20.76 -7.94 -0.19
N VAL A 8 -20.48 -7.72 1.08
CA VAL A 8 -20.00 -6.44 1.62
C VAL A 8 -18.64 -6.66 2.28
N SER A 9 -17.74 -5.68 2.14
CA SER A 9 -16.42 -5.68 2.81
C SER A 9 -16.28 -4.43 3.66
N ILE A 10 -15.87 -4.61 4.90
CA ILE A 10 -15.78 -3.54 5.91
C ILE A 10 -14.31 -3.44 6.35
N GLY A 11 -13.74 -2.23 6.27
CA GLY A 11 -12.43 -1.93 6.84
C GLY A 11 -12.57 -1.53 8.30
N LEU A 12 -11.74 -2.09 9.18
CA LEU A 12 -11.69 -1.76 10.60
C LEU A 12 -10.28 -1.32 10.97
N THR A 13 -10.18 -0.36 11.88
CA THR A 13 -8.92 -0.08 12.57
C THR A 13 -8.58 -1.22 13.55
N ASP A 14 -7.31 -1.33 13.94
CA ASP A 14 -6.85 -2.38 14.85
C ASP A 14 -7.61 -2.35 16.19
N LYS A 15 -7.86 -1.15 16.74
CA LYS A 15 -8.64 -0.95 17.98
C LYS A 15 -10.09 -1.43 17.83
N GLN A 16 -10.73 -1.13 16.71
CA GLN A 16 -12.10 -1.57 16.43
C GLN A 16 -12.18 -3.09 16.27
N TYR A 17 -11.17 -3.69 15.64
CA TYR A 17 -11.10 -5.13 15.48
C TYR A 17 -10.96 -5.86 16.83
N GLU A 18 -10.08 -5.38 17.71
CA GLU A 18 -9.90 -5.93 19.06
C GLU A 18 -11.19 -5.84 19.89
N LEU A 19 -11.91 -4.72 19.80
CA LEU A 19 -13.20 -4.53 20.48
C LEU A 19 -14.22 -5.58 20.03
N VAL A 20 -14.37 -5.75 18.71
CA VAL A 20 -15.29 -6.73 18.12
C VAL A 20 -14.90 -8.15 18.50
N GLU A 21 -13.59 -8.44 18.56
CA GLU A 21 -13.11 -9.75 18.97
C GLU A 21 -13.40 -10.05 20.45
N LYS A 22 -13.26 -9.06 21.33
CA LYS A 22 -13.61 -9.19 22.75
C LYS A 22 -15.12 -9.44 22.91
N LEU A 23 -15.96 -8.64 22.24
CA LEU A 23 -17.42 -8.77 22.27
C LEU A 23 -17.89 -10.12 21.71
N ALA A 24 -17.26 -10.63 20.65
CA ALA A 24 -17.55 -11.94 20.08
C ALA A 24 -17.31 -13.07 21.07
N LYS A 25 -16.18 -13.03 21.79
CA LYS A 25 -15.83 -14.03 22.80
C LYS A 25 -16.75 -13.95 24.01
N GLU A 26 -17.05 -12.75 24.49
CA GLU A 26 -17.89 -12.54 25.67
C GLU A 26 -19.35 -12.97 25.44
N LYS A 27 -19.90 -12.70 24.25
CA LYS A 27 -21.30 -13.00 23.92
C LYS A 27 -21.48 -14.34 23.20
N GLY A 28 -20.41 -15.09 22.95
CA GLY A 28 -20.47 -16.40 22.29
C GLY A 28 -20.90 -16.35 20.81
N PHE A 29 -20.79 -15.19 20.16
CA PHE A 29 -21.17 -15.00 18.76
C PHE A 29 -19.95 -14.98 17.84
N SER A 30 -20.14 -15.35 16.57
CA SER A 30 -19.15 -15.06 15.54
C SER A 30 -19.07 -13.54 15.31
N LYS A 31 -17.87 -12.99 15.03
CA LYS A 31 -17.71 -11.53 14.79
C LYS A 31 -18.65 -11.04 13.66
N SER A 32 -18.84 -11.91 12.68
CA SER A 32 -19.83 -11.83 11.61
C SER A 32 -21.26 -11.60 12.08
N ALA A 33 -21.72 -12.40 13.05
CA ALA A 33 -23.07 -12.30 13.59
C ALA A 33 -23.27 -10.99 14.35
N ILE A 34 -22.22 -10.48 15.02
CA ILE A 34 -22.28 -9.16 15.69
C ILE A 34 -22.61 -8.05 14.69
N PHE A 35 -21.97 -8.04 13.52
CA PHE A 35 -22.25 -7.00 12.51
C PHE A 35 -23.63 -7.14 11.88
N VAL A 36 -24.11 -8.37 11.67
CA VAL A 36 -25.47 -8.61 11.17
C VAL A 36 -26.49 -8.10 12.19
N LEU A 37 -26.34 -8.45 13.46
CA LEU A 37 -27.20 -7.98 14.56
C LEU A 37 -27.15 -6.45 14.69
N ALA A 38 -25.96 -5.85 14.57
CA ALA A 38 -25.81 -4.39 14.62
C ALA A 38 -26.53 -3.70 13.45
N LEU A 39 -26.50 -4.27 12.24
CA LEU A 39 -27.21 -3.76 11.08
C LEU A 39 -28.73 -3.92 11.22
N GLU A 40 -29.20 -5.05 11.75
CA GLU A 40 -30.62 -5.30 12.04
C GLU A 40 -31.16 -4.31 13.07
N GLU A 41 -30.42 -4.08 14.16
CA GLU A 41 -30.79 -3.11 15.19
C GLU A 41 -30.71 -1.66 14.70
N TYR A 42 -29.73 -1.32 13.86
CA TYR A 42 -29.65 0.01 13.23
C TYR A 42 -30.87 0.26 12.33
N SER A 43 -31.22 -0.71 11.49
CA SER A 43 -32.40 -0.62 10.62
C SER A 43 -33.70 -0.54 11.42
N ARG A 44 -33.79 -1.24 12.56
CA ARG A 44 -34.96 -1.18 13.45
C ARG A 44 -35.11 0.23 14.05
N LYS A 45 -34.03 0.82 14.56
CA LYS A 45 -34.05 2.18 15.13
C LYS A 45 -34.39 3.26 14.11
N GLU A 46 -33.92 3.16 12.86
CA GLU A 46 -34.33 4.09 11.80
C GLU A 46 -35.83 3.97 11.48
N SER A 47 -36.39 2.76 11.53
CA SER A 47 -37.82 2.55 11.31
C SER A 47 -38.67 3.08 12.46
N GLU A 48 -38.20 2.95 13.70
CA GLU A 48 -38.87 3.47 14.90
C GLU A 48 -38.86 5.01 14.95
N GLN A 49 -37.75 5.65 14.55
CA GLN A 49 -37.69 7.11 14.44
C GLN A 49 -38.69 7.65 13.39
N LYS A 50 -38.82 6.99 12.24
CA LYS A 50 -39.81 7.34 11.21
C LYS A 50 -41.27 7.13 11.64
N ILE A 51 -41.52 6.23 12.58
CA ILE A 51 -42.86 5.97 13.15
C ILE A 51 -43.21 7.04 14.20
N SER A 52 -42.23 7.59 14.93
CA SER A 52 -42.47 8.66 15.92
C SER A 52 -42.78 10.04 15.31
N GLU A 53 -42.35 10.31 14.06
CA GLU A 53 -42.66 11.56 13.35
C GLU A 53 -44.02 11.55 12.64
N ASN A 54 -44.63 10.38 12.44
CA ASN A 54 -45.92 10.25 11.75
C ASN A 54 -46.94 9.53 12.64
N SER A 55 -47.56 10.27 13.55
CA SER A 55 -48.76 9.79 14.25
C SER A 55 -49.98 9.79 13.31
N PHE A 56 -50.52 8.61 13.00
CA PHE A 56 -51.94 8.19 13.07
C PHE A 56 -52.10 6.75 12.49
N PRO A 57 -53.05 5.92 12.98
CA PRO A 57 -52.86 4.47 13.02
C PRO A 57 -53.49 3.75 11.83
N SER A 58 -52.77 2.79 11.24
CA SER A 58 -53.39 1.56 10.75
C SER A 58 -52.32 0.50 10.40
N ARG A 59 -52.18 -0.46 11.33
CA ARG A 59 -52.12 -1.90 11.09
C ARG A 59 -51.53 -2.32 9.72
N ILE A 60 -50.26 -2.73 9.66
CA ILE A 60 -49.78 -3.69 8.64
C ILE A 60 -48.78 -4.68 9.25
N ARG A 61 -48.92 -5.92 8.76
CA ARG A 61 -48.38 -7.22 9.19
C ARG A 61 -46.87 -7.33 9.05
N VAL A 62 -46.29 -8.13 9.94
CA VAL A 62 -44.94 -8.69 9.86
C VAL A 62 -44.90 -9.80 8.81
N PRO A 63 -43.99 -9.79 7.82
CA PRO A 63 -43.56 -11.00 7.15
C PRO A 63 -42.22 -11.46 7.73
N THR A 64 -42.28 -12.59 8.43
CA THR A 64 -41.13 -13.44 8.78
C THR A 64 -40.49 -13.96 7.51
N ASN A 65 -39.32 -13.45 7.12
CA ASN A 65 -38.39 -14.13 6.22
C ASN A 65 -36.99 -13.95 6.75
N ALA A 66 -36.56 -14.89 7.59
CA ALA A 66 -35.19 -14.95 8.10
C ALA A 66 -34.24 -15.35 6.95
N CYS A 67 -33.64 -14.35 6.29
CA CYS A 67 -32.52 -14.55 5.39
C CYS A 67 -31.27 -14.90 6.22
N SER A 68 -30.77 -16.11 6.08
CA SER A 68 -29.54 -16.53 6.77
C SER A 68 -28.31 -15.90 6.10
N VAL A 69 -27.84 -14.79 6.67
CA VAL A 69 -26.60 -14.11 6.27
C VAL A 69 -25.39 -14.89 6.81
N LYS A 70 -24.72 -15.64 5.93
CA LYS A 70 -23.43 -16.28 6.25
C LYS A 70 -22.29 -15.33 5.92
N VAL A 71 -21.78 -14.62 6.91
CA VAL A 71 -20.60 -13.75 6.76
C VAL A 71 -19.33 -14.59 6.94
N ILE A 72 -18.47 -14.61 5.93
CA ILE A 72 -17.16 -15.27 5.95
C ILE A 72 -16.11 -14.20 6.26
N ILE A 73 -15.48 -14.28 7.43
CA ILE A 73 -14.36 -13.40 7.80
C ILE A 73 -13.10 -13.99 7.17
N THR A 74 -12.66 -13.44 6.04
CA THR A 74 -11.32 -13.73 5.53
C THR A 74 -10.35 -12.71 6.10
N ASN A 75 -9.34 -13.16 6.84
CA ASN A 75 -8.15 -12.36 7.19
C ASN A 75 -7.48 -11.89 5.87
N GLY A 76 -7.86 -10.72 5.38
CA GLY A 76 -7.32 -10.16 4.15
C GLY A 76 -5.87 -9.78 4.36
N LYS A 77 -4.93 -10.60 3.88
CA LYS A 77 -3.50 -10.26 3.89
C LYS A 77 -3.31 -8.95 3.13
N ARG A 78 -2.58 -7.98 3.73
CA ARG A 78 -2.30 -6.67 3.12
C ARG A 78 -1.73 -6.85 1.71
N LYS A 79 -2.31 -6.11 0.76
CA LYS A 79 -1.85 -6.04 -0.63
C LYS A 79 -1.13 -4.73 -0.86
N ALA A 80 -0.06 -4.75 -1.64
CA ALA A 80 0.72 -3.57 -1.98
C ALA A 80 1.33 -3.72 -3.38
N ARG A 81 1.93 -2.64 -3.88
CA ARG A 81 2.69 -2.64 -5.14
C ARG A 81 4.19 -2.64 -4.93
N TYR A 82 4.65 -2.04 -3.84
CA TYR A 82 6.07 -1.85 -3.54
C TYR A 82 6.53 -2.85 -2.49
N PHE A 83 7.57 -3.61 -2.82
CA PHE A 83 8.12 -4.64 -1.97
C PHE A 83 9.63 -4.52 -1.88
N THR A 84 10.17 -4.93 -0.74
CA THR A 84 11.61 -5.06 -0.53
C THR A 84 11.93 -6.41 0.09
N PHE A 85 13.06 -6.98 -0.28
CA PHE A 85 13.57 -8.22 0.30
C PHE A 85 15.08 -8.31 0.15
N LEU A 86 15.65 -9.26 0.88
CA LEU A 86 17.09 -9.54 0.86
C LEU A 86 17.37 -10.76 -0.01
N LEU A 87 18.44 -10.70 -0.80
CA LEU A 87 19.02 -11.85 -1.49
C LEU A 87 20.42 -12.11 -0.96
N TYR A 88 20.71 -13.39 -0.75
CA TYR A 88 22.01 -13.87 -0.29
C TYR A 88 22.77 -14.48 -1.48
N PRO A 89 23.96 -13.99 -1.84
CA PRO A 89 24.74 -14.53 -2.96
C PRO A 89 24.95 -16.04 -2.90
N GLU A 90 25.07 -16.62 -1.70
CA GLU A 90 25.24 -18.06 -1.49
C GLU A 90 23.98 -18.90 -1.75
N SER A 91 22.80 -18.26 -1.79
CA SER A 91 21.49 -18.93 -1.88
C SER A 91 20.77 -18.69 -3.21
N ILE A 92 21.43 -18.02 -4.16
CA ILE A 92 20.87 -17.68 -5.48
C ILE A 92 21.76 -18.24 -6.59
N PRO A 93 21.18 -18.59 -7.75
CA PRO A 93 21.94 -19.14 -8.88
C PRO A 93 22.78 -18.03 -9.55
N GLN A 94 23.82 -18.39 -10.29
CA GLN A 94 24.75 -17.41 -10.89
C GLN A 94 24.09 -16.47 -11.91
N ASP A 95 23.04 -16.94 -12.59
CA ASP A 95 22.23 -16.23 -13.59
C ASP A 95 21.01 -15.49 -12.98
N TRP A 96 21.04 -15.21 -11.67
CA TRP A 96 19.90 -14.64 -10.94
C TRP A 96 19.43 -13.28 -11.48
N GLN A 97 20.33 -12.43 -11.98
CA GLN A 97 19.98 -11.11 -12.52
C GLN A 97 19.09 -11.26 -13.75
N THR A 98 19.49 -12.11 -14.70
CA THR A 98 18.73 -12.41 -15.92
C THR A 98 17.38 -13.04 -15.59
N LYS A 99 17.32 -13.90 -14.57
CA LYS A 99 16.06 -14.49 -14.09
C LYS A 99 15.12 -13.46 -13.47
N LEU A 100 15.65 -12.48 -12.74
CA LEU A 100 14.86 -11.37 -12.21
C LEU A 100 14.37 -10.44 -13.33
N GLU A 101 15.23 -10.18 -14.32
CA GLU A 101 14.88 -9.39 -15.50
C GLU A 101 13.74 -10.04 -16.29
N ALA A 102 13.78 -11.37 -16.48
CA ALA A 102 12.75 -12.15 -17.15
C ALA A 102 11.35 -12.08 -16.47
N LEU A 103 11.27 -11.62 -15.22
CA LEU A 103 9.98 -11.39 -14.56
C LEU A 103 9.19 -10.22 -15.18
N GLY A 104 9.85 -9.37 -15.98
CA GLY A 104 9.23 -8.26 -16.73
C GLY A 104 8.62 -7.19 -15.82
N VAL A 105 9.25 -6.96 -14.66
CA VAL A 105 8.83 -6.01 -13.64
C VAL A 105 10.00 -5.09 -13.26
N PRO A 106 9.76 -3.79 -13.00
CA PRO A 106 10.80 -2.86 -12.58
C PRO A 106 11.41 -3.31 -11.24
N ILE A 107 12.73 -3.44 -11.22
CA ILE A 107 13.50 -3.87 -10.05
C ILE A 107 14.73 -2.98 -9.91
N ALA A 108 15.03 -2.54 -8.69
CA ALA A 108 16.30 -1.92 -8.32
C ALA A 108 17.03 -2.81 -7.32
N ILE A 109 18.32 -3.01 -7.52
CA ILE A 109 19.16 -3.85 -6.67
C ILE A 109 20.30 -3.00 -6.13
N SER A 110 20.51 -3.07 -4.80
CA SER A 110 21.63 -2.40 -4.15
C SER A 110 22.97 -2.91 -4.65
N PRO A 111 24.06 -2.19 -4.34
CA PRO A 111 25.39 -2.77 -4.32
C PRO A 111 25.43 -4.01 -3.39
N LEU A 112 26.51 -4.78 -3.45
CA LEU A 112 26.71 -5.86 -2.50
C LEU A 112 26.98 -5.28 -1.09
N HIS A 113 26.10 -5.57 -0.13
CA HIS A 113 26.28 -5.15 1.25
C HIS A 113 27.10 -6.17 2.02
N ASP A 114 28.40 -5.91 2.14
CA ASP A 114 29.38 -6.77 2.82
C ASP A 114 30.07 -6.09 4.03
N LYS A 115 29.87 -4.78 4.20
CA LYS A 115 30.50 -3.94 5.25
C LYS A 115 29.52 -3.50 6.34
N ASP A 116 28.35 -4.13 6.39
CA ASP A 116 27.33 -3.82 7.38
C ASP A 116 27.73 -4.34 8.75
N LEU A 117 27.86 -3.47 9.74
CA LEU A 117 28.24 -3.86 11.10
C LEU A 117 27.23 -4.84 11.69
N SER A 118 27.72 -5.95 12.24
CA SER A 118 26.89 -6.91 12.97
C SER A 118 26.66 -6.44 14.41
N SER A 119 25.53 -6.84 14.97
CA SER A 119 25.19 -6.63 16.38
C SER A 119 25.53 -7.85 17.26
N VAL A 120 26.11 -8.90 16.67
CA VAL A 120 26.43 -10.17 17.34
C VAL A 120 27.88 -10.15 17.83
N GLU A 121 28.09 -10.48 19.11
CA GLU A 121 29.43 -10.59 19.69
C GLU A 121 30.30 -11.60 18.91
N GLY A 122 31.48 -11.17 18.50
CA GLY A 122 32.43 -11.99 17.73
C GLY A 122 32.31 -11.91 16.21
N GLN A 123 31.28 -11.26 15.66
CA GLN A 123 31.16 -11.04 14.22
C GLN A 123 31.25 -9.55 13.89
N LYS A 124 32.24 -9.13 13.10
CA LYS A 124 32.40 -7.71 12.72
C LYS A 124 31.35 -7.26 11.70
N TYR A 125 31.11 -8.07 10.66
CA TYR A 125 30.20 -7.74 9.56
C TYR A 125 29.09 -8.76 9.41
N LYS A 126 27.89 -8.30 9.05
CA LYS A 126 26.76 -9.15 8.66
C LYS A 126 27.10 -9.97 7.41
N LYS A 127 26.31 -11.02 7.18
CA LYS A 127 26.43 -11.82 5.95
C LYS A 127 26.20 -10.94 4.73
N ALA A 128 26.98 -11.18 3.68
CA ALA A 128 26.87 -10.44 2.44
C ALA A 128 25.47 -10.60 1.83
N HIS A 129 24.82 -9.50 1.46
CA HIS A 129 23.46 -9.54 0.93
C HIS A 129 23.19 -8.40 -0.04
N TYR A 130 22.17 -8.57 -0.86
CA TYR A 130 21.61 -7.53 -1.71
C TYR A 130 20.25 -7.11 -1.18
N HIS A 131 20.00 -5.80 -1.12
CA HIS A 131 18.66 -5.25 -0.98
C HIS A 131 18.04 -5.13 -2.37
N VAL A 132 16.83 -5.64 -2.53
CA VAL A 132 16.09 -5.59 -3.79
C VAL A 132 14.78 -4.88 -3.58
N ILE A 133 14.53 -3.85 -4.39
CA ILE A 133 13.21 -3.23 -4.50
C ILE A 133 12.51 -3.81 -5.70
N TYR A 134 11.29 -4.30 -5.48
CA TYR A 134 10.46 -4.95 -6.46
C TYR A 134 9.13 -4.22 -6.58
N ILE A 135 8.76 -3.84 -7.80
CA ILE A 135 7.52 -3.13 -8.08
C ILE A 135 6.58 -4.03 -8.87
N SER A 136 5.49 -4.47 -8.23
CA SER A 136 4.46 -5.25 -8.90
C SER A 136 3.56 -4.35 -9.75
N LYS A 137 3.17 -4.87 -10.93
CA LYS A 137 2.23 -4.19 -11.82
C LYS A 137 0.90 -3.91 -11.11
N ASN A 138 0.36 -4.92 -10.41
CA ASN A 138 -0.90 -4.86 -9.67
C ASN A 138 -0.68 -5.05 -8.16
N PRO A 139 -1.58 -4.55 -7.29
CA PRO A 139 -1.53 -4.82 -5.85
C PRO A 139 -1.63 -6.31 -5.54
N VAL A 140 -0.58 -6.88 -4.94
CA VAL A 140 -0.48 -8.30 -4.59
C VAL A 140 -0.09 -8.48 -3.13
N THR A 141 -0.16 -9.69 -2.60
CA THR A 141 0.31 -10.00 -1.25
C THR A 141 1.82 -10.26 -1.24
N ALA A 142 2.49 -9.98 -0.12
CA ALA A 142 3.93 -10.26 0.03
C ALA A 142 4.28 -11.73 -0.20
N GLU A 143 3.42 -12.66 0.23
CA GLU A 143 3.60 -14.10 -0.02
C GLU A 143 3.54 -14.46 -1.51
N SER A 144 2.70 -13.77 -2.30
CA SER A 144 2.64 -14.00 -3.75
C SER A 144 3.97 -13.59 -4.42
N VAL A 145 4.53 -12.46 -4.01
CA VAL A 145 5.86 -12.02 -4.47
C VAL A 145 6.93 -13.01 -4.05
N ARG A 146 6.94 -13.43 -2.77
CA ARG A 146 7.88 -14.43 -2.24
C ARG A 146 7.86 -15.72 -3.05
N LEU A 147 6.66 -16.25 -3.34
CA LEU A 147 6.51 -17.47 -4.13
C LEU A 147 6.99 -17.27 -5.58
N LYS A 148 6.72 -16.10 -6.17
CA LYS A 148 7.18 -15.77 -7.53
C LYS A 148 8.72 -15.73 -7.61
N ILE A 149 9.38 -15.09 -6.64
CA ILE A 149 10.85 -15.04 -6.61
C ILE A 149 11.44 -16.42 -6.33
N LYS A 150 10.87 -17.21 -5.40
CA LYS A 150 11.31 -18.59 -5.15
C LYS A 150 11.22 -19.47 -6.38
N ARG A 151 10.16 -19.35 -7.18
CA ARG A 151 10.03 -20.08 -8.44
C ARG A 151 11.10 -19.70 -9.47
N ALA A 152 11.56 -18.45 -9.45
CA ALA A 152 12.58 -17.97 -10.38
C ALA A 152 14.00 -18.32 -9.91
N LEU A 153 14.30 -18.12 -8.62
CA LEU A 153 15.66 -18.20 -8.07
C LEU A 153 15.92 -19.44 -7.20
N GLY A 154 14.91 -20.24 -6.90
CA GLY A 154 14.99 -21.43 -6.04
C GLY A 154 14.43 -21.20 -4.63
N ASP A 155 14.12 -22.29 -3.92
CA ASP A 155 13.35 -22.24 -2.67
C ASP A 155 14.06 -21.52 -1.50
N LYS A 156 15.39 -21.51 -1.51
CA LYS A 156 16.23 -20.88 -0.48
C LYS A 156 16.59 -19.42 -0.78
N SER A 157 16.19 -18.90 -1.95
CA SER A 157 16.57 -17.56 -2.43
C SER A 157 16.10 -16.41 -1.54
N VAL A 158 14.87 -16.49 -1.02
CA VAL A 158 14.23 -15.41 -0.25
C VAL A 158 13.64 -15.95 1.05
N ALA A 159 14.11 -15.38 2.16
CA ALA A 159 13.56 -15.65 3.48
C ALA A 159 12.22 -14.94 3.69
N LYS A 160 12.23 -13.61 3.60
CA LYS A 160 11.09 -12.74 3.92
C LYS A 160 10.98 -11.61 2.90
N VAL A 161 9.74 -11.34 2.48
CA VAL A 161 9.38 -10.17 1.67
C VAL A 161 8.62 -9.19 2.56
N GLN A 162 9.00 -7.93 2.51
CA GLN A 162 8.36 -6.84 3.24
C GLN A 162 7.65 -5.91 2.26
N ILE A 163 6.53 -5.37 2.71
CA ILE A 163 5.86 -4.27 2.00
C ILE A 163 6.61 -2.99 2.33
N VAL A 164 6.93 -2.19 1.33
CA VAL A 164 7.48 -0.85 1.55
C VAL A 164 6.33 0.05 2.01
N VAL A 165 6.37 0.44 3.28
CA VAL A 165 5.35 1.31 3.92
C VAL A 165 5.78 2.78 3.90
N GLN A 166 7.09 3.02 3.95
CA GLN A 166 7.68 4.35 3.89
C GLN A 166 7.76 4.85 2.43
N SER A 167 8.16 6.10 2.23
CA SER A 167 8.35 6.65 0.88
C SER A 167 9.34 5.81 0.08
N MET A 168 9.04 5.67 -1.22
CA MET A 168 9.86 4.90 -2.14
C MET A 168 11.26 5.51 -2.31
N GLU A 169 11.34 6.85 -2.26
CA GLU A 169 12.60 7.59 -2.21
C GLU A 169 13.48 7.16 -1.03
N ASN A 170 12.92 7.07 0.18
CA ASN A 170 13.67 6.69 1.36
C ASN A 170 14.19 5.25 1.26
N MET A 171 13.38 4.34 0.70
CA MET A 171 13.80 2.96 0.46
C MET A 171 14.89 2.87 -0.62
N TYR A 172 14.84 3.70 -1.66
CA TYR A 172 15.86 3.75 -2.70
C TYR A 172 17.19 4.30 -2.15
N LEU A 173 17.16 5.39 -1.40
CA LEU A 173 18.35 5.94 -0.72
C LEU A 173 18.92 4.97 0.33
N TYR A 174 18.07 4.13 0.91
CA TYR A 174 18.50 3.08 1.84
C TYR A 174 19.39 2.03 1.15
N LEU A 175 19.25 1.80 -0.16
CA LEU A 175 20.10 0.86 -0.92
C LEU A 175 21.59 1.23 -0.89
N THR A 176 21.93 2.49 -0.63
CA THR A 176 23.33 2.94 -0.49
C THR A 176 23.63 3.50 0.89
N HIS A 177 22.72 3.31 1.85
CA HIS A 177 22.77 3.90 3.19
C HIS A 177 22.86 5.43 3.21
N GLU A 178 22.23 6.09 2.24
CA GLU A 178 22.11 7.55 2.20
C GLU A 178 20.76 8.07 2.71
N SER A 179 19.89 7.17 3.18
CA SER A 179 18.64 7.60 3.82
C SER A 179 18.93 8.32 5.14
N LYS A 180 18.03 9.23 5.53
CA LYS A 180 18.15 10.02 6.77
C LYS A 180 18.40 9.11 7.99
N ASP A 181 17.69 7.99 8.08
CA ASP A 181 17.86 6.99 9.15
C ASP A 181 19.21 6.26 9.09
N ALA A 182 19.70 5.92 7.89
CA ALA A 182 20.98 5.23 7.75
C ALA A 182 22.16 6.13 8.10
N ILE A 183 22.08 7.42 7.72
CA ILE A 183 23.07 8.44 8.08
C ILE A 183 23.05 8.67 9.60
N ALA A 184 21.88 8.82 10.22
CA ALA A 184 21.75 8.98 11.66
C ALA A 184 22.35 7.80 12.44
N LYS A 185 22.31 6.60 11.86
CA LYS A 185 22.89 5.36 12.42
C LYS A 185 24.34 5.11 12.00
N ASN A 186 24.99 6.06 11.33
CA ASN A 186 26.37 5.96 10.84
C ASN A 186 26.67 4.64 10.10
N LYS A 187 25.74 4.22 9.23
CA LYS A 187 25.95 3.00 8.42
C LYS A 187 26.98 3.24 7.33
N HIS A 188 27.67 2.18 6.92
CA HIS A 188 28.63 2.24 5.81
C HIS A 188 27.92 2.67 4.53
N LYS A 189 28.38 3.75 3.91
CA LYS A 189 27.86 4.28 2.65
C LYS A 189 28.41 3.51 1.46
N TYR A 190 27.53 3.07 0.56
CA TYR A 190 27.90 2.39 -0.68
C TYR A 190 27.81 3.33 -1.90
N SER A 191 28.42 2.95 -3.02
CA SER A 191 28.43 3.75 -4.24
C SER A 191 27.11 3.59 -5.01
N LYS A 192 26.54 4.72 -5.48
CA LYS A 192 25.34 4.73 -6.33
C LYS A 192 25.57 4.08 -7.70
N ARG A 193 26.82 4.07 -8.18
CA ARG A 193 27.17 3.51 -9.50
C ARG A 193 27.00 2.00 -9.56
N ASP A 194 27.02 1.34 -8.40
CA ASP A 194 26.93 -0.11 -8.30
C ASP A 194 25.47 -0.58 -8.13
N ILE A 195 24.50 0.36 -8.14
CA ILE A 195 23.08 0.03 -8.18
C ILE A 195 22.75 -0.56 -9.55
N THR A 196 22.15 -1.74 -9.56
CA THR A 196 21.67 -2.38 -10.79
C THR A 196 20.19 -2.11 -10.97
N LEU A 197 19.82 -1.52 -12.10
CA LEU A 197 18.43 -1.21 -12.46
C LEU A 197 17.97 -2.14 -13.59
N LEU A 198 16.87 -2.85 -13.37
CA LEU A 198 16.30 -3.80 -14.33
C LEU A 198 14.94 -3.32 -14.83
N ASN A 199 14.59 -3.68 -16.06
CA ASN A 199 13.27 -3.42 -16.67
C ASN A 199 12.85 -1.95 -16.64
N ASN A 200 13.77 -1.02 -16.98
CA ASN A 200 13.54 0.43 -17.00
C ASN A 200 13.01 0.97 -15.67
N PHE A 201 13.51 0.44 -14.55
CA PHE A 201 13.26 1.03 -13.25
C PHE A 201 13.76 2.47 -13.23
N ASP A 202 12.89 3.36 -12.79
CA ASP A 202 13.12 4.80 -12.73
C ASP A 202 12.45 5.33 -11.45
N ILE A 203 13.25 5.80 -10.49
CA ILE A 203 12.78 6.21 -9.17
C ILE A 203 11.79 7.38 -9.25
N ASP A 204 12.00 8.30 -10.20
CA ASP A 204 11.20 9.52 -10.35
C ASP A 204 9.73 9.18 -10.69
N ARG A 205 9.47 8.01 -11.28
CA ARG A 205 8.12 7.53 -11.55
C ARG A 205 7.36 7.08 -10.30
N TYR A 206 8.08 6.82 -9.22
CA TYR A 206 7.53 6.24 -7.99
C TYR A 206 7.61 7.19 -6.79
N ILE A 207 8.28 8.33 -6.96
CA ILE A 207 8.13 9.47 -6.05
C ILE A 207 6.75 10.06 -6.33
N THR A 208 5.78 9.66 -5.52
CA THR A 208 4.43 10.23 -5.57
C THR A 208 4.38 11.39 -4.60
N LEU A 209 3.87 12.54 -5.07
CA LEU A 209 3.34 13.58 -4.19
C LEU A 209 2.32 12.94 -3.24
N ASP A 210 2.39 13.30 -1.96
CA ASP A 210 1.41 12.82 -1.00
C ASP A 210 0.01 13.41 -1.31
N VAL A 211 -1.01 12.99 -0.56
CA VAL A 211 -2.39 13.46 -0.84
C VAL A 211 -2.52 14.94 -0.50
N GLU A 212 -1.82 15.39 0.54
CA GLU A 212 -1.87 16.77 1.03
C GLU A 212 -1.18 17.70 0.03
N ASP A 213 0.03 17.36 -0.43
CA ASP A 213 0.77 18.01 -1.51
C ASP A 213 -0.07 18.14 -2.79
N LYS A 214 -0.87 17.12 -3.12
CA LYS A 214 -1.75 17.16 -4.30
C LYS A 214 -2.91 18.12 -4.12
N ASP A 215 -3.48 18.15 -2.93
CA ASP A 215 -4.58 19.04 -2.60
C ASP A 215 -4.08 20.49 -2.52
N ASP A 216 -2.90 20.73 -1.95
CA ASP A 216 -2.23 22.04 -1.91
C ASP A 216 -1.88 22.53 -3.32
N MET A 217 -1.27 21.68 -4.16
CA MET A 217 -1.02 22.01 -5.57
C MET A 217 -2.30 22.26 -6.36
N LEU A 218 -3.40 21.56 -6.03
CA LEU A 218 -4.69 21.81 -6.66
C LEU A 218 -5.24 23.18 -6.25
N ASN A 219 -5.12 23.55 -4.98
CA ASN A 219 -5.50 24.87 -4.49
C ASN A 219 -4.66 25.97 -5.15
N ASP A 220 -3.34 25.81 -5.23
CA ASP A 220 -2.45 26.75 -5.92
C ASP A 220 -2.84 26.93 -7.39
N VAL A 221 -3.25 25.85 -8.07
CA VAL A 221 -3.73 25.92 -9.45
C VAL A 221 -5.09 26.65 -9.54
N CYS A 222 -6.00 26.44 -8.58
CA CYS A 222 -7.27 27.15 -8.50
C CYS A 222 -7.05 28.65 -8.28
N ASP A 223 -6.20 29.03 -7.33
CA ASP A 223 -5.87 30.42 -7.04
C ASP A 223 -5.22 31.08 -8.27
N LEU A 224 -4.34 30.38 -8.97
CA LEU A 224 -3.72 30.87 -10.21
C LEU A 224 -4.74 31.08 -11.33
N ILE A 225 -5.76 30.21 -11.43
CA ILE A 225 -6.86 30.35 -12.40
C ILE A 225 -7.67 31.61 -12.09
N ASP A 226 -7.99 31.85 -10.82
CA ASP A 226 -8.79 32.99 -10.39
C ASP A 226 -8.00 34.31 -10.51
N ASP A 227 -6.75 34.34 -10.05
CA ASP A 227 -5.88 35.53 -10.08
C ASP A 227 -5.59 36.02 -11.50
N HIS A 228 -5.43 35.09 -12.46
CA HIS A 228 -5.11 35.39 -13.85
C HIS A 228 -6.32 35.25 -14.78
N ASN A 229 -7.51 35.01 -14.21
CA ASN A 229 -8.79 34.91 -14.91
C ASN A 229 -8.73 33.93 -16.11
N LEU A 230 -8.17 32.75 -15.89
CA LEU A 230 -7.93 31.74 -16.92
C LEU A 230 -9.21 30.97 -17.20
N ALA A 231 -9.84 31.23 -18.35
CA ALA A 231 -11.18 30.72 -18.63
C ALA A 231 -11.19 29.26 -19.12
N ASN A 232 -10.02 28.70 -19.47
CA ASN A 232 -9.94 27.34 -20.03
C ASN A 232 -8.56 26.68 -19.88
N MET A 233 -8.54 25.35 -20.05
CA MET A 233 -7.31 24.54 -19.98
C MET A 233 -6.22 24.94 -20.99
N ARG A 234 -6.56 25.59 -22.12
CA ARG A 234 -5.55 26.05 -23.10
C ARG A 234 -4.81 27.28 -22.59
N GLU A 235 -5.52 28.20 -21.95
CA GLU A 235 -4.97 29.38 -21.30
C GLU A 235 -4.10 28.98 -20.12
N LEU A 236 -4.57 28.08 -19.24
CA LEU A 236 -3.77 27.50 -18.16
C LEU A 236 -2.47 26.88 -18.69
N ARG A 237 -2.55 26.05 -19.74
CA ARG A 237 -1.36 25.43 -20.33
C ARG A 237 -0.38 26.47 -20.90
N ARG A 238 -0.88 27.54 -21.53
CA ARG A 238 -0.02 28.62 -22.05
C ARG A 238 0.64 29.40 -20.91
N PHE A 239 -0.13 29.70 -19.86
CA PHE A 239 0.36 30.37 -18.67
C PHE A 239 1.47 29.56 -17.99
N VAL A 240 1.23 28.29 -17.69
CA VAL A 240 2.22 27.38 -17.08
C VAL A 240 3.45 27.21 -17.97
N LYS A 241 3.31 27.22 -19.29
CA LYS A 241 4.47 27.14 -20.20
C LYS A 241 5.37 28.39 -20.15
N LEU A 242 4.79 29.57 -19.90
CA LEU A 242 5.51 30.85 -19.89
C LEU A 242 6.02 31.22 -18.50
N HIS A 243 5.22 30.96 -17.46
CA HIS A 243 5.45 31.42 -16.09
C HIS A 243 5.51 30.28 -15.06
N GLY A 244 5.34 29.02 -15.47
CA GLY A 244 5.20 27.90 -14.53
C GLY A 244 6.35 27.73 -13.56
N VAL A 245 7.58 28.09 -13.95
CA VAL A 245 8.75 28.03 -13.04
C VAL A 245 8.62 29.01 -11.87
N GLU A 246 8.01 30.17 -12.09
CA GLU A 246 7.80 31.21 -11.05
C GLU A 246 6.78 30.77 -9.99
N TYR A 247 5.84 29.91 -10.38
CA TYR A 247 4.76 29.39 -9.55
C TYR A 247 4.96 27.92 -9.13
N GLY A 248 6.19 27.37 -9.24
CA GLY A 248 6.46 25.99 -8.82
C GLY A 248 5.83 24.88 -9.69
N LEU A 249 5.35 25.23 -10.89
CA LEU A 249 4.72 24.34 -11.88
C LEU A 249 5.61 24.19 -13.14
N PRO A 250 6.75 23.49 -13.07
CA PRO A 250 7.76 23.48 -14.15
C PRO A 250 7.27 22.81 -15.45
N SER A 251 6.29 21.91 -15.40
CA SER A 251 5.64 21.40 -16.61
C SER A 251 4.29 20.72 -16.33
N MET A 252 3.27 21.01 -17.15
CA MET A 252 2.08 20.16 -17.28
C MET A 252 2.28 19.14 -18.41
N LYS A 253 2.36 17.84 -18.07
CA LYS A 253 2.19 16.74 -19.03
C LYS A 253 0.71 16.34 -19.01
N LEU A 254 -0.04 16.77 -20.02
CA LEU A 254 -1.37 16.25 -20.34
C LEU A 254 -1.25 14.97 -21.17
#